data_AF-A0A6L5QZ83-F1
#
_entry.id   AF-A0A6L5QZ83-F1
#
_cell.length_a   1.000
_cell.length_b   1.000
_cell.length_c   1.000
_cell.angle_alpha   90.00
_cell.angle_beta   90.00
_cell.angle_gamma   90.00
#
_symmetry.space_group_name_H-M   'P 1'
#
loop_
_entity.id
_entity.type
_entity.pdbx_description
1 polymer ?
#
loop_
_entity_poly.entity_id
_entity_poly.type
_entity_poly.pdbx_seq_one_letter_code
_entity_poly.pdbx_strand_id
1 'polypeptide(L)' 'MESILAAIALLENSPDSEIDPDVAVNGIESVADSLDQLDEDGRREFIAAVVRVAEAQTDSGAKRFYLSVPRLLGL' A
#
# COMPACT_ATOMS: atom_id res chain seq x y z
N MET A 1 -3.35 -8.53 -4.96
CA MET A 1 -3.40 -7.08 -4.69
C MET A 1 -3.71 -6.78 -3.23
N GLU A 2 -4.80 -7.28 -2.64
CA GLU A 2 -5.14 -6.96 -1.23
C GLU A 2 -4.06 -7.38 -0.20
N SER A 3 -3.31 -8.46 -0.47
CA SER A 3 -2.17 -8.89 0.36
C SER A 3 -1.05 -7.85 0.44
N ILE A 4 -0.83 -7.10 -0.65
CA ILE A 4 0.16 -6.01 -0.69
C ILE A 4 -0.29 -4.88 0.23
N LEU A 5 -1.58 -4.52 0.17
CA LEU A 5 -2.16 -3.49 1.04
C LEU A 5 -2.11 -3.88 2.51
N ALA A 6 -2.34 -5.16 2.82
CA ALA A 6 -2.18 -5.68 4.17
C ALA A 6 -0.73 -5.59 4.67
N ALA A 7 0.25 -5.86 3.82
CA ALA A 7 1.67 -5.70 4.17
C ALA A 7 2.04 -4.23 4.40
N ILE A 8 1.58 -3.31 3.54
CA ILE A 8 1.82 -1.87 3.71
C ILE A 8 1.17 -1.37 5.01
N ALA A 9 -0.06 -1.80 5.30
CA ALA A 9 -0.74 -1.47 6.54
C ALA A 9 -0.02 -2.04 7.78
N LEU A 10 0.55 -3.25 7.68
CA LEU A 10 1.38 -3.81 8.74
C LEU A 10 2.57 -2.91 9.03
N LEU A 11 3.29 -2.46 8.01
CA LEU A 11 4.44 -1.57 8.18
C LEU A 11 4.05 -0.23 8.81
N GLU A 12 2.98 0.41 8.33
CA GLU A 12 2.47 1.68 8.86
C GLU A 12 2.06 1.60 10.34
N ASN A 13 1.48 0.47 10.75
CA ASN A 13 0.98 0.30 12.13
C ASN A 13 2.03 -0.32 13.07
N SER A 14 3.22 -0.66 12.57
CA SER A 14 4.30 -1.20 13.38
C SER A 14 5.14 -0.07 13.96
N PRO A 15 5.49 -0.12 15.26
CA PRO A 15 6.39 0.87 15.83
C PRO A 15 7.83 0.68 15.31
N ASP A 16 8.60 1.77 15.26
CA ASP A 16 10.02 1.76 14.86
C ASP A 16 10.90 0.79 15.65
N SER A 17 10.45 0.37 16.85
CA SER A 17 11.15 -0.62 17.67
C SER A 17 10.99 -2.06 17.20
N GLU A 18 9.98 -2.36 16.38
CA GLU A 18 9.67 -3.71 15.88
C GLU A 18 10.18 -3.95 14.47
N ILE A 19 10.17 -2.91 13.63
CA ILE A 19 10.62 -2.99 12.24
C ILE A 19 11.73 -1.98 12.02
N ASP A 20 12.87 -2.48 11.55
CA ASP A 20 13.96 -1.63 11.12
C ASP A 20 13.49 -0.70 9.98
N PRO A 21 13.61 0.63 10.13
CA PRO A 21 13.11 1.58 9.15
C PRO A 21 13.71 1.40 7.75
N ASP A 22 14.99 1.04 7.65
CA ASP A 22 15.65 0.82 6.37
C ASP A 22 15.06 -0.43 5.69
N VAL A 23 14.76 -1.49 6.46
CA VAL A 23 14.08 -2.68 5.93
C VAL A 23 12.66 -2.35 5.47
N ALA A 24 11.91 -1.52 6.21
CA ALA A 24 10.57 -1.10 5.82
C ALA A 24 10.58 -0.31 4.50
N VAL A 25 11.50 0.66 4.37
CA VAL A 25 11.68 1.45 3.15
C VAL A 25 12.04 0.56 1.97
N ASN A 26 13.05 -0.30 2.10
CA ASN A 26 13.45 -1.24 1.04
C ASN A 26 12.29 -2.15 0.58
N GLY A 27 11.45 -2.59 1.52
CA GLY A 27 10.26 -3.38 1.22
C GLY A 27 9.22 -2.60 0.40
N ILE A 28 8.94 -1.35 0.77
CA ILE A 28 8.02 -0.47 0.04
C ILE A 28 8.56 -0.12 -1.34
N GLU A 29 9.86 0.17 -1.47
CA GLU A 29 10.51 0.44 -2.76
C GLU A 29 10.41 -0.76 -3.70
N SER A 30 10.66 -1.98 -3.23
CA SER A 30 10.48 -3.20 -4.03
C SER A 30 9.03 -3.40 -4.50
N VAL A 31 8.05 -3.04 -3.67
CA VAL A 31 6.64 -3.07 -4.07
C VAL A 31 6.36 -2.02 -5.14
N ALA A 32 6.82 -0.78 -4.96
CA ALA A 32 6.66 0.29 -5.93
C ALA A 32 7.27 -0.07 -7.29
N ASP A 33 8.51 -0.60 -7.30
CA ASP A 33 9.19 -1.06 -8.52
C ASP A 33 8.37 -2.15 -9.24
N SER A 34 7.83 -3.11 -8.48
CA SER A 34 7.01 -4.19 -9.05
C SER A 34 5.70 -3.68 -9.66
N LEU A 35 5.07 -2.68 -9.01
CA LEU A 35 3.86 -2.05 -9.52
C LEU A 35 4.14 -1.18 -10.75
N ASP A 36 5.33 -0.58 -10.86
CA ASP A 36 5.73 0.20 -12.03
C ASP A 36 5.92 -0.68 -13.28
N GLN A 37 6.24 -1.96 -13.11
CA GLN A 37 6.31 -2.92 -14.22
C GLN A 37 4.93 -3.40 -14.71
N LEU A 38 3.84 -3.06 -14.01
CA LEU A 38 2.50 -3.42 -14.46
C LEU A 38 2.07 -2.60 -15.68
N ASP A 39 1.35 -3.26 -16.58
CA ASP A 39 0.62 -2.60 -17.65
C ASP A 39 -0.58 -1.81 -17.10
N GLU A 40 -1.27 -1.10 -17.98
CA GLU A 40 -2.39 -0.23 -17.59
C GLU A 40 -3.52 -1.01 -16.90
N ASP A 41 -3.81 -2.23 -17.34
CA ASP A 41 -4.86 -3.06 -16.75
C ASP A 41 -4.45 -3.54 -15.35
N GLY A 42 -3.19 -3.96 -15.16
CA GLY A 42 -2.66 -4.32 -13.84
C GLY A 42 -2.67 -3.15 -12.86
N ARG A 43 -2.31 -1.94 -13.31
CA ARG A 43 -2.37 -0.72 -12.49
C ARG A 43 -3.82 -0.39 -12.10
N ARG A 44 -4.76 -0.51 -13.03
CA ARG A 44 -6.20 -0.34 -12.74
C ARG A 44 -6.72 -1.36 -11.74
N GLU A 45 -6.30 -2.63 -11.84
CA GLU A 45 -6.67 -3.66 -10.88
C GLU A 45 -6.16 -3.33 -9.47
N PHE A 46 -4.91 -2.85 -9.37
CA PHE A 46 -4.35 -2.41 -8.09
C PHE A 46 -5.14 -1.25 -7.47
N ILE A 47 -5.44 -0.21 -8.26
CA ILE A 47 -6.25 0.94 -7.80
C ILE A 47 -7.65 0.48 -7.37
N ALA A 48 -8.29 -0.43 -8.12
CA ALA A 48 -9.58 -0.97 -7.75
C ALA A 48 -9.54 -1.75 -6.42
N ALA A 49 -8.47 -2.51 -6.17
CA ALA A 49 -8.26 -3.19 -4.89
C ALA A 49 -8.09 -2.19 -3.73
N VAL A 50 -7.34 -1.10 -3.95
CA VAL A 50 -7.18 0.00 -2.98
C VAL A 50 -8.53 0.59 -2.61
N VAL A 51 -9.35 0.95 -3.61
CA VAL A 51 -10.68 1.54 -3.37
C VAL A 51 -11.56 0.59 -2.57
N ARG A 52 -11.59 -0.70 -2.95
CA ARG A 52 -12.38 -1.73 -2.25
C ARG A 52 -11.98 -1.86 -0.77
N VAL A 53 -10.68 -1.93 -0.49
CA VAL A 53 -10.17 -2.03 0.89
C VAL A 53 -10.49 -0.76 1.67
N ALA A 54 -10.32 0.41 1.07
CA ALA A 54 -10.64 1.69 1.69
C ALA A 54 -12.13 1.85 2.00
N GLU A 55 -13.00 1.39 1.11
CA GLU A 55 -14.46 1.42 1.31
C GLU A 55 -14.94 0.46 2.41
N ALA A 56 -14.21 -0.63 2.64
CA ALA A 56 -14.47 -1.55 3.75
C ALA A 56 -14.06 -0.98 5.12
N GLN A 57 -13.28 0.11 5.18
CA GLN A 57 -12.86 0.70 6.45
C GLN A 57 -13.98 1.53 7.09
N THR A 58 -14.23 1.29 8.37
CA THR A 58 -15.14 2.10 9.19
C THR A 58 -14.47 3.37 9.72
N ASP A 59 -13.16 3.31 9.98
CA ASP A 59 -12.38 4.47 10.41
C ASP A 59 -12.01 5.37 9.23
N SER A 60 -12.25 6.67 9.41
CA SER A 60 -11.99 7.68 8.39
C SER A 60 -10.50 7.93 8.15
N GLY A 61 -9.65 7.70 9.16
CA GLY A 61 -8.19 7.78 9.05
C GLY A 61 -7.64 6.64 8.20
N ALA A 62 -7.99 5.40 8.55
CA ALA A 62 -7.63 4.21 7.80
C ALA A 62 -8.11 4.28 6.34
N LYS A 63 -9.35 4.76 6.10
CA LYS A 63 -9.85 4.99 4.74
C LYS A 63 -8.98 5.96 3.95
N ARG A 64 -8.59 7.09 4.55
CA ARG A 64 -7.72 8.09 3.90
C ARG A 64 -6.32 7.53 3.66
N PHE A 65 -5.78 6.75 4.59
CA PHE A 65 -4.50 6.08 4.43
C PHE A 65 -4.51 5.19 3.19
N TYR A 66 -5.45 4.24 3.07
CA TYR A 66 -5.50 3.36 1.91
C TYR A 66 -5.65 4.12 0.60
N LEU A 67 -6.52 5.15 0.54
CA LEU A 67 -6.67 5.98 -0.67
C LEU A 67 -5.40 6.77 -1.03
N SER A 68 -4.48 6.97 -0.10
CA SER A 68 -3.20 7.62 -0.36
C SER A 68 -2.11 6.67 -0.89
N VAL A 69 -2.28 5.35 -0.73
CA VAL A 69 -1.27 4.34 -1.07
C VAL A 69 -0.81 4.41 -2.53
N PRO A 70 -1.69 4.52 -3.56
CA PRO A 70 -1.23 4.60 -4.95
C PRO A 70 -0.23 5.73 -5.16
N ARG A 71 -0.54 6.93 -4.63
CA ARG A 71 0.32 8.10 -4.73
C ARG A 71 1.67 7.90 -4.01
N LEU A 72 1.66 7.24 -2.85
CA LEU A 72 2.90 6.92 -2.11
C LEU A 72 3.81 5.98 -2.90
N LEU A 73 3.23 5.11 -3.73
CA LEU A 73 3.95 4.16 -4.58
C LEU A 73 4.21 4.69 -6.00
N GLY A 74 3.91 5.96 -6.27
CA GLY A 74 4.17 6.59 -7.58
C GLY A 74 3.15 6.26 -8.69
N LEU A 75 1.96 5.77 -8.32
CA LEU A 75 0.83 5.51 -9.22
C LEU A 75 -0.19 6.66 -9.29
#